data_AF-A0A6I1VWL4-F1
#
_entry.id   AF-A0A6I1VWL4-F1
#
_cell.length_a   1.000
_cell.length_b   1.000
_cell.length_c   1.000
_cell.angle_alpha   90.00
_cell.angle_beta   90.00
_cell.angle_gamma   90.00
#
_symmetry.space_group_name_H-M   'P 1'
#
loop_
_entity.id
_entity.type
_entity.pdbx_description
1 polymer ?
#
loop_
_entity_poly.entity_id
_entity_poly.type
_entity_poly.pdbx_seq_one_letter_code
_entity_poly.pdbx_strand_id
1 'polypeptide(L)'
;ALEITAAEPPDVFNHNLETVPRLYKAARPGSDYQWSLTLLQRFKQMMPHIPTKSGLMLGLGETDDEVIEVMQRMREHDIDMLTLGQYLQPSRSHLPV
;
A
#
# COMPACT_ATOMS: atom_id res chain seq x y z
N ALA A 1 14.56 -6.43 -9.73
CA ALA A 1 13.95 -6.83 -8.44
C ALA A 1 12.71 -7.69 -8.66
N LEU A 2 11.64 -7.19 -9.32
CA LEU A 2 10.45 -8.00 -9.59
C LEU A 2 10.73 -9.31 -10.34
N GLU A 3 11.60 -9.29 -11.35
CA GLU A 3 12.01 -10.49 -12.09
C GLU A 3 12.67 -11.55 -11.20
N ILE A 4 13.46 -11.11 -10.22
CA ILE A 4 14.13 -12.02 -9.26
C ILE A 4 13.08 -12.64 -8.35
N THR A 5 12.16 -11.83 -7.82
CA THR A 5 11.05 -12.32 -6.98
C THR A 5 10.08 -13.22 -7.75
N ALA A 6 9.86 -12.95 -9.05
CA ALA A 6 8.99 -13.78 -9.87
C ALA A 6 9.59 -15.15 -10.19
N ALA A 7 10.92 -15.31 -10.13
CA ALA A 7 11.57 -16.61 -10.30
C ALA A 7 11.31 -17.57 -9.12
N GLU A 8 11.08 -17.01 -7.92
CA GLU A 8 10.70 -17.76 -6.71
C GLU A 8 9.59 -16.99 -5.97
N PRO A 9 8.34 -17.08 -6.45
CA PRO A 9 7.24 -16.24 -5.99
C PRO A 9 6.81 -16.60 -4.55
N PRO A 10 6.38 -15.61 -3.75
CA PRO A 10 5.76 -15.87 -2.46
C PRO A 10 4.31 -16.37 -2.62
N ASP A 11 3.73 -16.90 -1.54
CA ASP A 11 2.30 -17.24 -1.50
C ASP A 11 1.39 -16.00 -1.66
N VAL A 12 1.85 -14.85 -1.17
CA VAL A 12 1.19 -13.55 -1.28
C VAL A 12 2.26 -12.48 -1.48
N PHE A 13 2.13 -11.63 -2.50
CA PHE A 13 3.05 -10.52 -2.69
C PHE A 13 2.48 -9.24 -2.06
N ASN A 14 3.10 -8.78 -0.97
CA ASN A 14 2.63 -7.64 -0.19
C ASN A 14 3.52 -6.41 -0.34
N HIS A 15 2.90 -5.25 -0.58
CA HIS A 15 3.53 -3.94 -0.44
C HIS A 15 2.48 -2.92 0.04
N ASN A 16 2.71 -2.31 1.19
CA ASN A 16 1.74 -1.39 1.78
C ASN A 16 1.82 0.01 1.14
N LEU A 17 0.67 0.64 0.93
CA LEU A 17 0.59 2.08 0.66
C LEU A 17 0.71 2.89 1.96
N GLU A 18 0.31 2.32 3.10
CA GLU A 18 0.34 2.89 4.45
C GLU A 18 -0.64 4.05 4.70
N THR A 19 -0.81 5.00 3.77
CA THR A 19 -1.72 6.14 3.96
C THR A 19 -2.18 6.73 2.62
N VAL A 20 -2.99 7.79 2.69
CA VAL A 20 -3.56 8.52 1.55
C VAL A 20 -2.53 9.42 0.85
N PRO A 21 -2.71 9.75 -0.44
CA PRO A 21 -1.73 10.51 -1.23
C PRO A 21 -1.27 11.83 -0.58
N ARG A 22 -2.21 12.57 0.05
CA ARG A 22 -1.93 13.84 0.74
C ARG A 22 -0.92 13.69 1.88
N LEU A 23 -1.01 12.59 2.63
CA LEU A 23 -0.16 12.32 3.80
C LEU A 23 1.10 11.50 3.44
N TYR A 24 1.16 10.97 2.22
CA TYR A 24 2.14 9.97 1.81
C TYR A 24 3.60 10.40 2.03
N LYS A 25 3.98 11.62 1.62
CA LYS A 25 5.35 12.11 1.79
C LYS A 25 5.72 12.39 3.25
N ALA A 26 4.74 12.74 4.08
CA ALA A 26 4.95 12.96 5.51
C ALA A 26 5.11 11.64 6.27
N ALA A 27 4.30 10.63 5.94
CA ALA A 27 4.36 9.30 6.54
C ALA A 27 5.49 8.43 5.99
N ARG A 28 5.87 8.62 4.71
CA ARG A 28 6.88 7.81 4.00
C ARG A 28 7.86 8.67 3.20
N PRO A 29 8.80 9.36 3.86
CA PRO A 29 9.84 10.13 3.17
C PRO A 29 10.60 9.26 2.16
N GLY A 30 10.73 9.75 0.92
CA GLY A 30 11.43 9.03 -0.17
C GLY A 30 10.61 7.97 -0.91
N SER A 31 9.35 7.73 -0.52
CA SER A 31 8.45 6.83 -1.24
C SER A 31 7.56 7.60 -2.22
N ASP A 32 7.14 6.92 -3.30
CA ASP A 32 6.17 7.43 -4.27
C ASP A 32 4.89 6.59 -4.28
N TYR A 33 3.75 7.26 -4.19
CA TYR A 33 2.42 6.63 -4.10
C TYR A 33 2.09 5.88 -5.39
N GLN A 34 2.26 6.53 -6.55
CA GLN A 34 1.93 5.94 -7.84
C GLN A 34 2.87 4.77 -8.18
N TRP A 35 4.15 4.89 -7.82
CA TRP A 35 5.11 3.80 -7.95
C TRP A 35 4.69 2.59 -7.12
N SER A 36 4.15 2.79 -5.92
CA SER A 36 3.73 1.70 -5.03
C SER A 36 2.52 0.94 -5.58
N LEU A 37 1.56 1.65 -6.19
CA LEU A 37 0.46 1.03 -6.95
C LEU A 37 0.98 0.28 -8.19
N THR A 38 1.86 0.93 -8.95
CA THR A 38 2.43 0.37 -10.18
C THR A 38 3.27 -0.88 -9.89
N LEU A 39 3.96 -0.94 -8.75
CA LEU A 39 4.74 -2.09 -8.30
C LEU A 39 3.85 -3.33 -8.15
N LEU A 40 2.73 -3.18 -7.44
CA LEU A 40 1.78 -4.27 -7.21
C LEU A 40 1.12 -4.71 -8.53
N GLN A 41 0.69 -3.75 -9.35
CA GLN A 41 0.08 -4.05 -10.65
C GLN A 41 1.05 -4.79 -11.58
N ARG A 42 2.31 -4.36 -11.65
CA ARG A 42 3.33 -5.04 -12.47
C ARG A 42 3.58 -6.46 -11.99
N PHE A 43 3.67 -6.68 -10.68
CA PHE A 43 3.81 -8.03 -10.14
C PHE A 43 2.58 -8.89 -10.47
N LYS A 44 1.36 -8.36 -10.31
CA LYS A 44 0.12 -9.05 -10.66
C LYS A 44 0.05 -9.43 -12.14
N GLN A 45 0.51 -8.55 -13.03
CA GLN A 45 0.60 -8.82 -14.48
C GLN A 45 1.61 -9.94 -14.80
N MET A 46 2.74 -10.01 -14.08
CA MET A 46 3.75 -11.05 -14.25
C MET A 46 3.29 -12.40 -13.69
N MET A 47 2.61 -12.38 -12.53
CA MET A 47 2.21 -13.57 -11.77
C MET A 47 0.71 -13.52 -11.41
N PRO A 48 -0.23 -13.67 -12.38
CA PRO A 48 -1.66 -13.44 -12.15
C PRO A 48 -2.30 -14.34 -11.08
N HIS A 49 -1.73 -15.52 -10.88
CA HIS A 49 -2.18 -16.53 -9.90
C HIS A 49 -1.70 -16.26 -8.47
N ILE A 50 -0.71 -15.38 -8.29
CA ILE A 50 -0.24 -15.00 -6.95
C ILE A 50 -1.08 -13.81 -6.47
N PRO A 51 -1.76 -13.91 -5.31
CA PRO A 51 -2.51 -12.81 -4.76
C PRO A 51 -1.58 -11.67 -4.34
N THR A 52 -1.98 -10.44 -4.64
CA THR A 52 -1.32 -9.23 -4.18
C THR A 52 -2.06 -8.63 -2.99
N LYS A 53 -1.30 -8.01 -2.08
CA LYS A 53 -1.82 -7.41 -0.86
C LYS A 53 -1.26 -6.02 -0.63
N SER A 54 -2.09 -5.15 -0.08
CA SER A 54 -1.65 -3.88 0.48
C SER A 54 -2.37 -3.56 1.79
N GLY A 55 -1.94 -2.49 2.44
CA GLY A 55 -2.48 -2.05 3.71
C GLY A 55 -2.46 -0.54 3.89
N LEU A 56 -3.39 -0.05 4.71
CA LEU A 56 -3.47 1.33 5.18
C LEU A 56 -3.50 1.35 6.71
N MET A 57 -2.76 2.29 7.27
CA MET A 57 -2.87 2.71 8.66
C MET A 57 -3.82 3.90 8.74
N LEU A 58 -4.84 3.77 9.58
CA LEU A 58 -5.86 4.78 9.83
C LEU A 58 -5.55 5.59 11.09
N GLY A 59 -6.08 6.80 11.19
CA GLY A 59 -5.85 7.73 12.29
C GLY A 59 -4.60 8.60 12.12
N LEU A 60 -4.11 8.79 10.88
CA LEU A 60 -3.02 9.72 10.57
C LEU A 60 -3.53 11.11 10.13
N GLY A 61 -4.86 11.29 10.12
CA GLY A 61 -5.53 12.52 9.71
C GLY A 61 -6.10 12.48 8.29
N GLU A 62 -6.25 11.28 7.72
CA GLU A 62 -7.03 11.03 6.51
C GLU A 62 -8.53 11.18 6.75
N THR A 63 -9.28 11.43 5.68
CA THR A 63 -10.76 11.36 5.71
C THR A 63 -11.25 10.03 5.14
N ASP A 64 -12.48 9.65 5.48
CA ASP A 64 -13.13 8.46 4.92
C ASP A 64 -13.17 8.51 3.37
N ASP A 65 -13.44 9.68 2.79
CA ASP A 65 -13.45 9.87 1.33
C ASP A 65 -12.09 9.59 0.70
N GLU A 66 -11.00 10.06 1.33
CA GLU A 66 -9.64 9.78 0.86
C GLU A 66 -9.31 8.27 0.98
N VAL A 67 -9.76 7.60 2.04
CA VAL A 67 -9.59 6.15 2.21
C VAL A 67 -10.35 5.39 1.12
N ILE A 68 -11.60 5.78 0.84
CA ILE A 68 -12.43 5.17 -0.21
C ILE A 68 -11.77 5.38 -1.58
N GLU A 69 -11.24 6.56 -1.88
CA GLU A 69 -10.50 6.79 -3.13
C GLU A 69 -9.31 5.84 -3.24
N VAL A 70 -8.51 5.68 -2.18
CA VAL A 70 -7.38 4.75 -2.19
C VAL A 70 -7.86 3.32 -2.40
N MET A 71 -8.96 2.89 -1.78
CA MET A 71 -9.53 1.56 -2.01
C MET A 71 -9.94 1.35 -3.46
N GLN A 72 -10.57 2.34 -4.09
CA GLN A 72 -10.91 2.31 -5.52
C GLN A 72 -9.66 2.17 -6.39
N ARG A 73 -8.63 2.99 -6.13
CA ARG A 73 -7.34 2.91 -6.83
C ARG A 73 -6.69 1.54 -6.66
N MET A 74 -6.74 0.95 -5.46
CA MET A 74 -6.22 -0.40 -5.23
C MET A 74 -6.95 -1.44 -6.08
N ARG A 75 -8.27 -1.33 -6.21
CA ARG A 75 -9.07 -2.22 -7.08
C ARG A 75 -8.75 -2.02 -8.56
N GLU A 76 -8.54 -0.78 -9.01
CA GLU A 76 -8.12 -0.46 -10.39
C GLU A 76 -6.74 -1.03 -10.75
N HIS A 77 -5.89 -1.29 -9.74
CA HIS A 77 -4.55 -1.87 -9.91
C HIS A 77 -4.50 -3.38 -9.61
N ASP A 78 -5.66 -4.05 -9.62
CA ASP A 78 -5.81 -5.50 -9.41
C ASP A 78 -5.24 -6.01 -8.08
N ILE A 79 -5.33 -5.19 -7.02
CA ILE A 79 -4.93 -5.60 -5.68
C ILE A 79 -6.01 -6.49 -5.05
N ASP A 80 -5.63 -7.72 -4.69
CA ASP A 80 -6.57 -8.76 -4.25
C ASP A 80 -6.98 -8.59 -2.78
N MET A 81 -6.05 -8.17 -1.92
CA MET A 81 -6.24 -8.13 -0.47
C MET A 81 -5.92 -6.74 0.11
N LEU A 82 -6.74 -6.32 1.07
CA LEU A 82 -6.58 -5.07 1.81
C LEU A 82 -6.59 -5.34 3.32
N THR A 83 -5.66 -4.74 4.05
CA THR A 83 -5.74 -4.61 5.51
C THR A 83 -5.90 -3.16 5.92
N LEU A 84 -6.83 -2.91 6.83
CA LEU A 84 -7.01 -1.61 7.49
C LEU A 84 -6.67 -1.80 8.97
N GLY A 85 -5.69 -1.05 9.45
CA GLY A 85 -5.24 -1.11 10.85
C GLY A 85 -5.19 0.28 11.47
N GLN A 86 -5.37 0.38 12.77
CA GLN A 86 -5.20 1.64 13.50
C GLN A 86 -3.71 1.97 13.63
N TYR A 87 -3.32 3.21 13.28
CA TYR A 87 -2.02 3.75 13.60
C TYR A 87 -1.87 3.87 15.11
N LEU A 88 -0.81 3.27 15.65
CA LEU A 88 -0.41 3.42 17.04
C LEU A 88 0.93 4.15 17.06
N GLN A 89 0.95 5.36 17.62
CA GLN A 89 2.15 6.20 17.66
C GLN A 89 3.27 5.49 18.43
N PRO A 90 4.41 5.16 17.79
CA PRO A 90 5.49 4.42 18.47
C PRO A 90 6.18 5.26 19.56
N SER A 91 6.30 6.57 19.34
CA SER A 91 6.87 7.52 20.30
C SER A 91 6.42 8.95 19.97
N ARG A 92 6.65 9.89 20.90
CA ARG A 92 6.31 11.32 20.73
C ARG A 92 6.98 12.02 19.54
N SER A 93 8.03 11.44 18.96
CA SER A 93 8.72 12.01 17.78
C SER A 93 8.15 11.54 16.45
N HIS A 94 7.18 10.61 16.46
CA HIS A 94 6.49 10.15 15.25
C HIS A 94 5.24 11.00 14.99
N LEU A 95 4.63 10.81 13.82
CA LEU A 95 3.40 11.52 13.44
C LEU A 95 2.39 11.48 14.59
N PRO A 96 1.79 12.63 14.94
CA PRO A 96 0.82 12.69 16.02
C PRO A 96 -0.45 11.94 15.62
N VAL A 97 -1.14 11.41 16.64
CA VAL A 97 -2.52 10.94 16.59
C VAL A 97 -3.40 11.96 17.30
#